data_AF-A0A4Y4AQX4-F1
#
_entry.id   AF-A0A4Y4AQX4-F1
#
_cell.length_a   1.000
_cell.length_b   1.000
_cell.length_c   1.000
_cell.angle_alpha   90.00
_cell.angle_beta   90.00
_cell.angle_gamma   90.00
#
_symmetry.space_group_name_H-M   'P 1'
#
loop_
_entity.id
_entity.type
_entity.pdbx_description
1 polymer ?
#
loop_
_entity_poly.entity_id
_entity_poly.type
_entity_poly.pdbx_seq_one_letter_code
_entity_poly.pdbx_strand_id
1 'polypeptide(L)'
;MFAVLFIILFCLAFMLRQHYALTLQNRLVKLELRYRYFVLTGKRFEIIETQLNDGQIFSLRFAPDEELIPLIEKTIAENLDSKSIKKAIIKWKPDYERV
;
A
#
# COMPACT_ATOMS: atom_id res chain seq x y z
N MET A 1 -2.08 25.55 -34.91
CA MET A 1 -0.76 25.27 -34.28
C MET A 1 -0.80 25.47 -32.76
N PHE A 2 -1.18 26.65 -32.24
CA PHE A 2 -1.24 26.91 -30.78
C PHE A 2 -2.26 26.06 -30.01
N ALA A 3 -3.42 25.75 -30.60
CA ALA A 3 -4.44 24.91 -29.95
C ALA A 3 -3.95 23.47 -29.66
N VAL A 4 -3.17 22.89 -30.58
CA VAL A 4 -2.60 21.54 -30.40
C VAL A 4 -1.59 21.53 -29.25
N LEU A 5 -0.76 22.57 -29.14
CA LEU A 5 0.19 22.73 -28.04
C LEU A 5 -0.52 22.82 -26.68
N PHE A 6 -1.61 23.59 -26.59
CA PHE A 6 -2.41 23.69 -25.38
C PHE A 6 -3.03 22.36 -24.95
N ILE A 7 -3.54 21.57 -25.90
CA ILE A 7 -4.10 20.24 -25.63
C ILE A 7 -3.02 19.30 -25.08
N ILE A 8 -1.83 19.29 -25.69
CA ILE A 8 -0.70 18.45 -25.24
C ILE A 8 -0.27 18.83 -23.81
N LEU A 9 -0.14 20.14 -23.53
CA LEU A 9 0.21 20.63 -22.20
C LEU A 9 -0.84 20.26 -21.15
N PHE A 10 -2.13 20.35 -21.50
CA PHE A 10 -3.21 19.98 -20.60
C PHE A 10 -3.22 18.47 -20.31
N CYS A 11 -3.07 17.63 -21.34
CA CYS A 11 -2.93 16.18 -21.17
C CYS A 11 -1.74 15.83 -20.28
N LEU A 12 -0.58 16.46 -20.50
CA LEU A 12 0.62 16.24 -19.70
C LEU A 12 0.40 16.64 -18.24
N ALA A 13 -0.19 17.81 -17.99
CA ALA A 13 -0.51 18.29 -16.64
C ALA A 13 -1.47 17.33 -15.91
N PHE A 14 -2.47 16.80 -16.62
CA PHE A 14 -3.42 15.84 -16.08
C PHE A 14 -2.74 14.50 -15.72
N MET A 15 -1.89 13.97 -16.61
CA MET A 15 -1.14 12.74 -16.34
C MET A 15 -0.19 12.87 -15.15
N LEU A 16 0.52 14.00 -15.05
CA LEU A 16 1.43 14.27 -13.93
C LEU A 16 0.68 14.31 -12.60
N ARG A 17 -0.46 15.01 -12.54
CA ARG A 17 -1.30 15.06 -11.33
C ARG A 17 -1.62 13.66 -10.81
N GLN A 18 -2.07 12.76 -11.70
CA GLN A 18 -2.46 11.40 -11.31
C GLN A 18 -1.26 10.59 -10.79
N HIS A 19 -0.09 10.71 -11.43
CA HIS A 19 1.11 10.00 -11.00
C HIS A 19 1.59 10.42 -9.60
N TYR A 20 1.57 11.74 -9.32
CA TYR A 20 1.92 12.25 -7.99
C TYR A 20 0.94 11.80 -6.91
N ALA A 21 -0.37 11.81 -7.21
CA ALA A 21 -1.40 11.35 -6.28
C ALA A 21 -1.22 9.87 -5.91
N LEU A 22 -0.98 8.99 -6.90
CA LEU A 22 -0.73 7.56 -6.66
C LEU A 22 0.55 7.34 -5.85
N THR A 23 1.60 8.11 -6.11
CA THR A 23 2.87 8.02 -5.37
C THR A 23 2.67 8.42 -3.92
N LEU A 24 1.92 9.48 -3.66
CA LEU A 24 1.59 9.94 -2.31
C LEU A 24 0.76 8.90 -1.56
N GLN A 25 -0.27 8.34 -2.19
CA GLN A 25 -1.09 7.27 -1.61
C GLN A 25 -0.24 6.05 -1.21
N ASN A 26 0.69 5.61 -2.07
CA ASN A 26 1.58 4.50 -1.75
C ASN A 26 2.48 4.77 -0.52
N ARG A 27 2.92 6.02 -0.35
CA ARG A 27 3.70 6.44 0.84
C ARG A 27 2.83 6.49 2.10
N LEU A 28 1.60 6.97 1.98
CA LEU A 28 0.61 6.98 3.06
C LEU A 28 0.30 5.57 3.56
N VAL A 29 0.04 4.60 2.66
CA VAL A 29 -0.22 3.20 3.05
C VAL A 29 0.97 2.60 3.81
N LYS A 30 2.21 2.88 3.39
CA LYS A 30 3.42 2.46 4.11
C LYS A 30 3.48 3.06 5.51
N LEU A 31 3.18 4.36 5.65
CA LEU A 31 3.15 5.03 6.96
C LEU A 31 2.04 4.48 7.86
N GLU A 32 0.85 4.24 7.33
CA GLU A 32 -0.26 3.64 8.07
C GLU A 32 0.13 2.27 8.62
N LEU A 33 0.72 1.41 7.79
CA LEU A 33 1.16 0.08 8.24
C LEU A 33 2.29 0.15 9.26
N ARG A 34 3.28 1.05 9.07
CA ARG A 34 4.33 1.29 10.07
C ARG A 34 3.73 1.70 11.41
N TYR A 35 2.75 2.61 11.39
CA TYR A 35 2.06 3.07 12.58
C TYR A 35 1.27 1.95 13.24
N ARG A 36 0.42 1.23 12.50
CA ARG A 36 -0.40 0.11 13.03
C ARG A 36 0.48 -0.98 13.63
N TYR A 37 1.55 -1.37 12.95
CA TYR A 37 2.50 -2.35 13.47
C TYR A 37 3.19 -1.87 14.75
N PHE A 38 3.61 -0.60 14.80
CA PHE A 38 4.22 -0.01 15.98
C PHE A 38 3.25 0.04 17.17
N VAL A 39 1.99 0.42 16.94
CA VAL A 39 0.96 0.46 17.99
C VAL A 39 0.69 -0.95 18.56
N LEU A 40 0.67 -1.97 17.71
CA LEU A 40 0.35 -3.34 18.13
C LEU A 40 1.53 -4.07 18.78
N THR A 41 2.76 -3.82 18.34
CA THR A 41 3.94 -4.59 18.77
C THR A 41 4.94 -3.79 19.61
N GLY A 42 4.85 -2.46 19.60
CA GLY A 42 5.86 -1.55 20.14
C GLY A 42 7.19 -1.54 19.36
N LYS A 43 7.28 -2.25 18.23
CA LYS A 43 8.50 -2.39 17.43
C LYS A 43 8.42 -1.59 16.14
N ARG A 44 9.59 -1.20 15.65
CA ARG A 44 9.74 -0.48 14.38
C ARG A 44 9.50 -1.42 13.20
N PHE A 45 8.51 -1.10 12.38
CA PHE A 45 8.19 -1.86 11.17
C PHE A 45 9.32 -1.78 10.12
N GLU A 46 10.14 -0.73 10.12
CA GLU A 46 11.24 -0.59 9.15
C GLU A 46 12.23 -1.77 9.15
N ILE A 47 12.32 -2.51 10.26
CA ILE A 47 13.19 -3.69 10.38
C ILE A 47 12.71 -4.82 9.46
N ILE A 48 11.39 -5.03 9.40
CA ILE A 48 10.76 -6.08 8.59
C ILE A 48 10.30 -5.59 7.22
N GLU A 49 10.17 -4.28 7.04
CA GLU A 49 9.79 -3.67 5.76
C GLU A 49 10.75 -4.04 4.63
N THR A 50 12.04 -4.23 4.93
CA THR A 50 13.04 -4.66 3.93
C THR A 50 12.83 -6.09 3.44
N GLN A 51 12.08 -6.90 4.18
CA GLN A 51 11.75 -8.28 3.83
C GLN A 51 10.44 -8.38 3.02
N LEU A 52 9.70 -7.27 2.92
CA LEU A 52 8.41 -7.22 2.26
C LEU A 52 8.48 -6.37 0.98
N ASN A 53 7.86 -6.86 -0.08
CA ASN A 53 7.67 -6.12 -1.31
C ASN A 53 6.50 -5.14 -1.19
N ASP A 54 6.53 -4.03 -1.95
CA ASP A 54 5.46 -3.02 -1.96
C ASP A 54 4.07 -3.63 -2.21
N GLY A 55 3.95 -4.63 -3.10
CA GLY A 55 2.68 -5.34 -3.34
C GLY A 55 2.17 -6.14 -2.12
N GLN A 56 3.07 -6.75 -1.36
CA GLN A 56 2.72 -7.46 -0.13
C GLN A 56 2.26 -6.46 0.93
N ILE A 57 2.97 -5.35 1.08
CA ILE A 57 2.58 -4.24 1.97
C ILE A 57 1.17 -3.72 1.60
N PHE A 58 0.91 -3.47 0.31
CA PHE A 58 -0.40 -2.98 -0.12
C PHE A 58 -1.54 -3.98 0.06
N SER A 59 -1.25 -5.29 0.04
CA SER A 59 -2.25 -6.31 0.34
C SER A 59 -2.52 -6.44 1.85
N LEU A 60 -1.50 -6.27 2.69
CA LEU A 60 -1.65 -6.28 4.14
C LEU A 60 -2.53 -5.15 4.69
N ARG A 61 -2.70 -4.03 3.97
CA ARG A 61 -3.59 -2.94 4.44
C ARG A 61 -5.03 -3.40 4.66
N PHE A 62 -5.49 -4.40 3.89
CA PHE A 62 -6.86 -4.92 3.97
C PHE A 62 -7.08 -5.85 5.17
N ALA A 63 -6.01 -6.20 5.90
CA ALA A 63 -6.11 -6.97 7.13
C ALA A 63 -6.41 -6.02 8.32
N PRO A 64 -7.37 -6.35 9.20
CA PRO A 64 -7.61 -5.63 10.45
C PRO A 64 -6.52 -5.93 11.49
N ASP A 65 -6.47 -5.12 12.55
CA ASP A 65 -5.40 -5.16 13.54
C ASP A 65 -5.24 -6.52 14.24
N GLU A 66 -6.35 -7.24 14.43
CA GLU A 66 -6.40 -8.57 15.07
C GLU A 66 -5.59 -9.64 14.30
N GLU A 67 -5.60 -9.59 12.97
CA GLU A 67 -4.93 -10.60 12.11
C GLU A 67 -3.70 -10.05 11.39
N LEU A 68 -3.39 -8.76 11.55
CA LEU A 68 -2.28 -8.10 10.86
C LEU A 68 -0.92 -8.72 11.20
N ILE A 69 -0.62 -8.87 12.50
CA ILE A 69 0.67 -9.40 12.97
C ILE A 69 0.91 -10.86 12.51
N PRO A 70 -0.01 -11.82 12.77
CA PRO A 70 0.21 -13.19 12.32
C PRO A 70 0.27 -13.30 10.79
N LEU A 71 -0.44 -12.45 10.05
CA LEU A 71 -0.38 -12.42 8.59
C LEU A 71 0.97 -11.88 8.06
N ILE A 72 1.54 -10.88 8.73
CA ILE A 72 2.89 -10.38 8.42
C ILE A 72 3.94 -11.48 8.64
N GLU A 73 3.91 -12.13 9.80
CA GLU A 73 4.85 -13.21 10.12
C GLU A 73 4.75 -14.37 9.12
N LYS A 74 3.52 -14.76 8.78
CA LYS A 74 3.28 -15.79 7.76
C LYS A 74 3.79 -15.36 6.37
N THR A 75 3.58 -14.10 6.01
CA THR A 75 4.06 -13.55 4.73
C THR A 75 5.57 -13.62 4.62
N ILE A 76 6.29 -13.28 5.70
CA ILE A 76 7.75 -13.34 5.76
C ILE A 76 8.24 -14.79 5.75
N ALA A 77 7.61 -15.67 6.52
CA ALA A 77 8.02 -17.07 6.62
C ALA A 77 7.79 -17.87 5.33
N GLU A 78 6.64 -17.69 4.68
CA GLU A 78 6.23 -18.45 3.49
C GLU A 78 6.49 -17.69 2.17
N ASN A 79 7.01 -16.47 2.22
CA ASN A 79 7.18 -15.58 1.05
C ASN A 79 5.89 -15.46 0.21
N LEU A 80 4.76 -15.22 0.88
CA LEU A 80 3.45 -15.18 0.23
C LEU A 80 3.34 -14.07 -0.81
N ASP A 81 2.76 -14.37 -1.97
CA ASP A 81 2.48 -13.34 -2.96
C ASP A 81 1.29 -12.46 -2.54
N SER A 82 1.15 -11.29 -3.18
CA SER A 82 0.09 -10.31 -2.85
C SER A 82 -1.32 -10.90 -2.98
N LYS A 83 -1.52 -11.88 -3.87
CA LYS A 83 -2.81 -12.54 -4.07
C LYS A 83 -3.10 -13.54 -2.95
N SER A 84 -2.10 -14.31 -2.52
CA SER A 84 -2.25 -15.25 -1.40
C SER A 84 -2.47 -14.53 -0.08
N ILE A 85 -1.81 -13.40 0.15
CA ILE A 85 -2.08 -12.56 1.33
C ILE A 85 -3.55 -12.14 1.36
N LYS A 86 -4.08 -11.62 0.25
CA LYS A 86 -5.50 -11.23 0.16
C LYS A 86 -6.46 -12.39 0.39
N LYS A 87 -6.10 -13.61 -0.01
CA LYS A 87 -6.90 -14.82 0.23
C LYS A 87 -6.82 -15.32 1.68
N ALA A 88 -5.73 -15.03 2.38
CA ALA A 88 -5.52 -15.44 3.76
C ALA A 88 -6.21 -14.51 4.78
N ILE A 89 -6.64 -13.32 4.36
CA ILE A 89 -7.43 -12.37 5.17
C ILE A 89 -8.81 -12.97 5.42
N ILE A 90 -9.18 -13.12 6.70
CA ILE A 90 -10.48 -13.68 7.10
C ILE A 90 -11.49 -12.55 7.22
N LYS A 91 -11.13 -11.48 7.92
CA LYS A 91 -11.99 -10.29 8.10
C LYS A 91 -11.52 -9.20 7.15
N TRP A 92 -12.16 -9.07 5.99
CA TRP A 92 -11.77 -8.05 5.01
C TRP A 92 -12.08 -6.63 5.48
N LYS A 93 -11.05 -5.77 5.60
CA LYS A 93 -11.18 -4.34 5.82
C LYS A 93 -11.08 -3.58 4.49
N PRO A 94 -12.21 -3.13 3.89
CA PRO A 94 -12.17 -2.37 2.64
C PRO A 94 -11.47 -1.02 2.84
N ASP A 95 -10.75 -0.58 1.80
CA ASP A 95 -10.23 0.80 1.73
C ASP A 95 -11.06 1.59 0.72
N TYR A 96 -11.75 2.62 1.21
CA TYR A 96 -12.62 3.50 0.43
C TYR A 96 -11.93 4.80 -0.01
N GLU A 97 -10.72 5.07 0.47
CA GLU A 97 -10.01 6.34 0.24
C GLU A 97 -9.20 6.32 -1.07
N ARG A 98 -9.02 5.15 -1.68
CA ARG A 98 -8.30 4.97 -2.94
C ARG A 98 -9.27 4.81 -4.11
N VAL A 99 -9.42 5.88 -4.88
CA VAL A 99 -10.24 5.97 -6.11
C VAL A 99 -9.37 6.14 -7.35
#